data_AF-A0A9X3H7S6-F1
#
_entry.id   AF-A0A9X3H7S6-F1
#
_cell.length_a   1.000
_cell.length_b   1.000
_cell.length_c   1.000
_cell.angle_alpha   90.00
_cell.angle_beta   90.00
_cell.angle_gamma   90.00
#
_symmetry.space_group_name_H-M   'P 1'
#
loop_
_entity.id
_entity.type
_entity.pdbx_description
1 polymer ?
#
loop_
_entity_poly.entity_id
_entity_poly.type
_entity_poly.pdbx_seq_one_letter_code
_entity_poly.pdbx_strand_id
1 'polypeptide(L)'
;MRIIAESAYNHMGQLNQVIDLLRAAKESGADYFTVQIMDPISFSDVNYSKHQLYIDHNISFDDWAKVISTGNEIGIPVIPCPLDEKSLAFVFSHNIDLIKVHATDLTNPPFLEKIKERPQTKVILETQAATNFEIRYALSIIGDQVEALLTGYSNYPTEYEDLNLDSLDALKSEYGYPVGLADHSPTITEIPLMALAKGCAYLEKHITITRNNRNFDWQVSIYPEEFRILTEKVKLFTKALGNGVKHPVENERPHRDILYKKVLPDGSIKRADDAPSFIAHTINGFSMDRVSIAIIARLKSQRLPKKVLAPLGEEKLIEALYNNISKAHRPNDIRLTTSTLADDDALADHCADLNIPVFRGHPESVIDRMLDLAWESRSGIILRVTGDNPFTSPELTDAIIELVRNENVDYARVNNVPFGMSAEAFSTKYLWDLYLRMENPMVSEYLTWFVLLDETCKKGCIDLEWKGKDLSLKNLSVDYPQDLEGCQLVLKCAGKSKVSDVSLGEAFRCCNELLTDKEDAYMKLPGGTTMLISEYIEHWKKTDYAIRKSYTV
;
A
#
# COMPACT_ATOMS: atom_id res chain seq x y z
N MET A 1 -4.76 -14.94 1.54
CA MET A 1 -5.40 -15.63 2.67
C MET A 1 -4.51 -16.79 3.07
N ARG A 2 -4.14 -16.88 4.35
CA ARG A 2 -3.40 -17.98 4.97
C ARG A 2 -4.39 -19.04 5.44
N ILE A 3 -4.07 -20.31 5.28
CA ILE A 3 -4.95 -21.43 5.61
C ILE A 3 -4.42 -22.17 6.82
N ILE A 4 -5.27 -22.31 7.83
CA ILE A 4 -5.00 -22.96 9.10
C ILE A 4 -5.73 -24.30 9.13
N ALA A 5 -4.99 -25.40 9.29
CA ALA A 5 -5.55 -26.71 9.59
C ALA A 5 -5.71 -26.86 11.11
N GLU A 6 -6.95 -26.96 11.59
CA GLU A 6 -7.24 -27.19 13.01
C GLU A 6 -7.36 -28.69 13.31
N SER A 7 -6.60 -29.16 14.30
CA SER A 7 -6.66 -30.56 14.75
C SER A 7 -7.99 -30.91 15.41
N ALA A 8 -8.68 -29.93 16.00
CA ALA A 8 -9.73 -30.15 16.98
C ALA A 8 -9.31 -31.23 18.00
N TYR A 9 -10.24 -32.10 18.38
CA TYR A 9 -9.97 -33.32 19.16
C TYR A 9 -9.76 -34.58 18.32
N ASN A 10 -9.48 -34.46 17.01
CA ASN A 10 -9.33 -35.62 16.11
C ASN A 10 -8.13 -36.53 16.47
N HIS A 11 -7.21 -36.04 17.30
CA HIS A 11 -6.06 -36.80 17.79
C HIS A 11 -6.36 -37.76 18.95
N MET A 12 -7.54 -37.64 19.58
CA MET A 12 -8.00 -38.53 20.66
C MET A 12 -6.99 -38.71 21.81
N GLY A 13 -6.27 -37.66 22.19
CA GLY A 13 -5.23 -37.73 23.23
C GLY A 13 -3.94 -38.49 22.85
N GLN A 14 -3.75 -38.83 21.58
CA GLN A 14 -2.59 -39.61 21.11
C GLN A 14 -1.59 -38.73 20.35
N LEU A 15 -0.36 -38.60 20.87
CA LEU A 15 0.73 -37.85 20.23
C LEU A 15 0.91 -38.22 18.75
N ASN A 16 0.99 -39.52 18.43
CA ASN A 16 1.23 -39.98 17.06
C ASN A 16 0.14 -39.49 16.10
N GLN A 17 -1.12 -39.42 16.55
CA GLN A 17 -2.21 -38.93 15.71
C GLN A 17 -2.11 -37.42 15.45
N VAL A 18 -1.69 -36.62 16.44
CA VAL A 18 -1.41 -35.19 16.22
C VAL A 18 -0.29 -35.03 15.19
N ILE A 19 0.78 -35.81 15.32
CA ILE A 19 1.92 -35.75 14.40
C ILE A 19 1.50 -36.17 12.98
N ASP A 20 0.65 -37.18 12.84
CA ASP A 20 0.14 -37.59 11.54
C ASP A 20 -0.78 -36.51 10.93
N LEU A 21 -1.65 -35.88 11.73
CA LEU A 21 -2.48 -34.74 11.29
C LEU A 21 -1.63 -33.54 10.85
N LEU A 22 -0.59 -33.23 11.62
CA LEU A 22 0.37 -32.17 11.33
C LEU A 22 1.08 -32.41 9.97
N ARG A 23 1.54 -33.64 9.72
CA ARG A 23 2.14 -34.03 8.43
C ARG A 23 1.11 -33.96 7.30
N ALA A 24 -0.09 -34.48 7.51
CA ALA A 24 -1.16 -34.44 6.53
C ALA A 24 -1.56 -32.99 6.17
N ALA A 25 -1.63 -32.09 7.15
CA ALA A 25 -1.87 -30.66 6.95
C ALA A 25 -0.76 -30.03 6.08
N LYS A 26 0.51 -30.31 6.38
CA LYS A 26 1.66 -29.85 5.59
C LYS A 26 1.57 -30.34 4.14
N GLU A 27 1.35 -31.64 3.95
CA GLU A 27 1.25 -32.27 2.62
C GLU A 27 0.05 -31.76 1.83
N SER A 28 -1.02 -31.37 2.52
CA SER A 28 -2.22 -30.76 1.94
C SER A 28 -2.06 -29.27 1.63
N GLY A 29 -0.91 -28.68 1.96
CA GLY A 29 -0.60 -27.27 1.66
C GLY A 29 -1.17 -26.26 2.64
N ALA A 30 -1.46 -26.65 3.88
CA ALA A 30 -1.78 -25.69 4.95
C ALA A 30 -0.57 -24.78 5.25
N ASP A 31 -0.85 -23.51 5.56
CA ASP A 31 0.19 -22.56 5.98
C ASP A 31 0.54 -22.74 7.45
N TYR A 32 -0.47 -23.06 8.27
CA TYR A 32 -0.34 -23.27 9.71
C TYR A 32 -1.11 -24.51 10.15
N PHE A 33 -0.67 -25.07 11.27
CA PHE A 33 -1.41 -26.07 12.02
C PHE A 33 -1.77 -25.49 13.38
N THR A 34 -2.99 -25.69 13.86
CA THR A 34 -3.42 -25.19 15.16
C THR A 34 -3.92 -26.31 16.05
N VAL A 35 -3.64 -26.17 17.34
CA VAL A 35 -3.94 -27.16 18.39
C VAL A 35 -4.45 -26.46 19.64
N GLN A 36 -5.41 -27.07 20.30
CA GLN A 36 -5.91 -26.62 21.59
C GLN A 36 -5.06 -27.25 22.70
N ILE A 37 -4.41 -26.40 23.50
CA ILE A 37 -3.53 -26.84 24.60
C ILE A 37 -4.19 -26.46 25.92
N MET A 38 -4.33 -27.43 26.81
CA MET A 38 -4.93 -27.21 28.13
C MET A 38 -4.25 -28.04 29.21
N ASP A 39 -4.31 -27.55 30.44
CA ASP A 39 -4.31 -28.38 31.65
C ASP A 39 -5.77 -28.63 32.04
N PRO A 40 -6.31 -29.85 31.90
CA PRO A 40 -7.76 -30.11 32.07
C PRO A 40 -8.30 -29.71 33.45
N ILE A 41 -7.45 -29.78 34.49
CA ILE A 41 -7.78 -29.41 35.87
C ILE A 41 -7.92 -27.89 36.00
N SER A 42 -7.00 -27.12 35.42
CA SER A 42 -7.11 -25.66 35.37
C SER A 42 -8.24 -25.18 34.46
N PHE A 43 -8.49 -25.88 33.35
CA PHE A 43 -9.39 -25.44 32.30
C PHE A 43 -10.88 -25.63 32.65
N SER A 44 -11.24 -26.71 33.34
CA SER A 44 -12.64 -27.08 33.52
C SER A 44 -12.98 -27.50 34.95
N ASP A 45 -14.13 -27.05 35.45
CA ASP A 45 -14.67 -27.48 36.74
C ASP A 45 -14.95 -28.98 36.74
N VAL A 46 -14.70 -29.64 37.87
CA VAL A 46 -14.88 -31.10 38.03
C VAL A 46 -16.32 -31.56 37.74
N ASN A 47 -17.32 -30.68 37.92
CA ASN A 47 -18.72 -30.97 37.65
C ASN A 47 -19.14 -30.66 36.22
N TYR A 48 -18.24 -30.12 35.38
CA TYR A 48 -18.56 -29.87 33.99
C TYR A 48 -18.75 -31.19 33.23
N SER A 49 -19.81 -31.29 32.44
CA SER A 49 -20.20 -32.54 31.75
C SER A 49 -19.10 -33.15 30.87
N LYS A 50 -18.16 -32.34 30.36
CA LYS A 50 -17.02 -32.79 29.54
C LYS A 50 -15.69 -32.85 30.31
N HIS A 51 -15.66 -32.63 31.63
CA HIS A 51 -14.42 -32.62 32.41
C HIS A 51 -13.62 -33.93 32.26
N GLN A 52 -14.29 -35.07 32.46
CA GLN A 52 -13.63 -36.38 32.32
C GLN A 52 -13.11 -36.61 30.90
N LEU A 53 -13.85 -36.13 29.89
CA LEU A 53 -13.43 -36.23 28.50
C LEU A 53 -12.10 -35.49 28.26
N TYR A 54 -11.95 -34.29 28.82
CA TYR A 54 -10.71 -33.51 28.71
C TYR A 54 -9.54 -34.20 29.40
N ILE A 55 -9.78 -34.86 30.53
CA ILE A 55 -8.77 -35.69 31.22
C ILE A 55 -8.35 -36.88 30.34
N ASP A 56 -9.33 -37.62 29.81
CA ASP A 56 -9.10 -38.86 29.05
C ASP A 56 -8.35 -38.62 27.74
N HIS A 57 -8.53 -37.45 27.12
CA HIS A 57 -7.93 -37.09 25.84
C HIS A 57 -6.84 -36.02 25.97
N ASN A 58 -6.29 -35.81 27.17
CA ASN A 58 -5.24 -34.85 27.40
C ASN A 58 -3.91 -35.30 26.80
N ILE A 59 -3.14 -34.35 26.27
CA ILE A 59 -1.77 -34.55 25.82
C ILE A 59 -0.83 -33.81 26.77
N SER A 60 0.26 -34.46 27.17
CA SER A 60 1.23 -33.87 28.10
C SER A 60 1.96 -32.67 27.47
N PHE A 61 2.42 -31.73 28.30
CA PHE A 61 3.22 -30.60 27.81
C PHE A 61 4.52 -31.04 27.12
N ASP A 62 5.15 -32.12 27.57
CA ASP A 62 6.32 -32.69 26.89
C ASP A 62 5.99 -33.21 25.49
N ASP A 63 4.80 -33.78 25.31
CA ASP A 63 4.33 -34.23 24.01
C ASP A 63 3.90 -33.06 23.11
N TRP A 64 3.28 -32.01 23.66
CA TRP A 64 3.04 -30.77 22.93
C TRP A 64 4.34 -30.10 22.46
N ALA A 65 5.40 -30.15 23.27
CA ALA A 65 6.71 -29.64 22.87
C ALA A 65 7.27 -30.41 21.65
N LYS A 66 7.05 -31.74 21.59
CA LYS A 66 7.41 -32.55 20.40
C LYS A 66 6.59 -32.17 19.18
N VAL A 67 5.31 -31.88 19.32
CA VAL A 67 4.45 -31.41 18.21
C VAL A 67 4.97 -30.09 17.66
N ILE A 68 5.26 -29.12 18.54
CA ILE A 68 5.82 -27.81 18.15
C ILE A 68 7.18 -27.98 17.45
N SER A 69 8.09 -28.79 18.01
CA SER A 69 9.39 -29.09 17.39
C SER A 69 9.23 -29.71 16.01
N THR A 70 8.34 -30.70 15.88
CA THR A 70 8.09 -31.39 14.62
C THR A 70 7.53 -30.44 13.57
N GLY A 71 6.62 -29.53 13.94
CA GLY A 71 6.07 -28.52 13.04
C GLY A 71 7.17 -27.61 12.47
N ASN A 72 8.08 -27.15 13.35
CA ASN A 72 9.23 -26.35 12.95
C ASN A 72 10.18 -27.13 12.02
N GLU A 73 10.44 -28.41 12.32
CA GLU A 73 11.33 -29.28 11.52
C GLU A 73 10.78 -29.53 10.11
N ILE A 74 9.47 -29.79 9.96
CA ILE A 74 8.85 -30.07 8.65
C ILE A 74 8.35 -28.79 7.94
N GLY A 75 8.54 -27.63 8.56
CA GLY A 75 8.23 -26.32 8.00
C GLY A 75 6.73 -26.00 7.92
N ILE A 76 5.93 -26.42 8.90
CA ILE A 76 4.56 -25.91 9.15
C ILE A 76 4.49 -25.38 10.60
N PRO A 77 4.50 -24.06 10.79
CA PRO A 77 4.44 -23.49 12.14
C PRO A 77 3.15 -23.89 12.85
N VAL A 78 3.27 -24.24 14.13
CA VAL A 78 2.12 -24.54 15.00
C VAL A 78 1.66 -23.25 15.67
N ILE A 79 0.39 -22.89 15.51
CA ILE A 79 -0.28 -21.83 16.27
C ILE A 79 -0.99 -22.50 17.46
N PRO A 80 -0.46 -22.40 18.68
CA PRO A 80 -1.15 -22.94 19.83
C PRO A 80 -2.34 -22.06 20.24
N CYS A 81 -3.42 -22.71 20.65
CA CYS A 81 -4.56 -22.11 21.33
C CYS A 81 -4.51 -22.51 22.81
N PRO A 82 -3.80 -21.77 23.68
CA PRO A 82 -3.84 -22.03 25.12
C PRO A 82 -5.23 -21.73 25.67
N LEU A 83 -5.76 -22.62 26.51
CA LEU A 83 -7.11 -22.52 27.07
C LEU A 83 -7.13 -22.24 28.58
N ASP A 84 -5.96 -22.14 29.21
CA ASP A 84 -5.81 -21.82 30.63
C ASP A 84 -4.43 -21.20 30.92
N GLU A 85 -4.23 -20.67 32.12
CA GLU A 85 -2.98 -19.99 32.46
C GLU A 85 -1.73 -20.88 32.42
N LYS A 86 -1.85 -22.19 32.70
CA LYS A 86 -0.70 -23.11 32.63
C LYS A 86 -0.34 -23.42 31.19
N SER A 87 -1.33 -23.66 30.33
CA SER A 87 -1.06 -23.84 28.90
C SER A 87 -0.51 -22.56 28.26
N LEU A 88 -0.97 -21.37 28.67
CA LEU A 88 -0.37 -20.10 28.25
C LEU A 88 1.09 -19.99 28.68
N ALA A 89 1.40 -20.31 29.95
CA ALA A 89 2.77 -20.31 30.45
C ALA A 89 3.69 -21.31 29.70
N PHE A 90 3.15 -22.47 29.33
CA PHE A 90 3.85 -23.46 28.49
C PHE A 90 4.14 -22.90 27.09
N VAL A 91 3.14 -22.32 26.41
CA VAL A 91 3.33 -21.70 25.08
C VAL A 91 4.43 -20.63 25.14
N PHE A 92 4.39 -19.83 26.19
CA PHE A 92 5.36 -18.80 26.50
C PHE A 92 6.79 -19.32 26.74
N SER A 93 6.98 -20.53 27.26
CA SER A 93 8.34 -21.09 27.39
C SER A 93 8.96 -21.51 26.06
N HIS A 94 8.19 -21.55 24.97
CA HIS A 94 8.63 -22.02 23.65
C HIS A 94 8.91 -20.90 22.63
N ASN A 95 8.90 -19.63 23.06
CA ASN A 95 9.14 -18.45 22.21
C ASN A 95 8.27 -18.42 20.93
N ILE A 96 6.99 -18.75 21.08
CA ILE A 96 6.03 -18.70 19.98
C ILE A 96 5.46 -17.27 19.89
N ASP A 97 5.63 -16.65 18.71
CA ASP A 97 5.25 -15.25 18.47
C ASP A 97 3.80 -15.08 17.99
N LEU A 98 3.09 -16.16 17.64
CA LEU A 98 1.70 -16.10 17.20
C LEU A 98 0.87 -17.17 17.94
N ILE A 99 -0.15 -16.72 18.67
CA ILE A 99 -1.08 -17.59 19.39
C ILE A 99 -2.51 -17.34 18.92
N LYS A 100 -3.38 -18.33 19.17
CA LYS A 100 -4.83 -18.20 19.02
C LYS A 100 -5.46 -18.03 20.39
N VAL A 101 -6.40 -17.09 20.53
CA VAL A 101 -7.20 -16.91 21.74
C VAL A 101 -8.64 -17.25 21.39
N HIS A 102 -9.15 -18.30 22.01
CA HIS A 102 -10.51 -18.77 21.80
C HIS A 102 -11.52 -17.76 22.37
N ALA A 103 -12.73 -17.71 21.78
CA ALA A 103 -13.75 -16.74 22.16
C ALA A 103 -14.21 -16.84 23.63
N THR A 104 -13.99 -17.99 24.27
CA THR A 104 -14.26 -18.20 25.71
C THR A 104 -13.46 -17.28 26.63
N ASP A 105 -12.28 -16.85 26.19
CA ASP A 105 -11.38 -16.00 26.97
C ASP A 105 -11.43 -14.53 26.56
N LEU A 106 -12.31 -14.18 25.60
CA LEU A 106 -12.54 -12.81 25.15
C LEU A 106 -12.91 -11.86 26.29
N THR A 107 -13.61 -12.38 27.30
CA THR A 107 -14.02 -11.65 28.50
C THR A 107 -13.30 -12.13 29.76
N ASN A 108 -12.06 -12.64 29.63
CA ASN A 108 -11.23 -13.12 30.74
C ASN A 108 -10.01 -12.20 30.98
N PRO A 109 -10.16 -11.09 31.75
CA PRO A 109 -9.10 -10.11 31.92
C PRO A 109 -7.80 -10.68 32.51
N PRO A 110 -7.82 -11.57 33.53
CA PRO A 110 -6.59 -12.18 34.02
C PRO A 110 -5.79 -12.89 32.93
N PHE A 111 -6.46 -13.59 32.02
CA PHE A 111 -5.82 -14.27 30.89
C PHE A 111 -5.29 -13.29 29.85
N LEU A 112 -6.08 -12.29 29.47
CA LEU A 112 -5.69 -11.26 28.50
C LEU A 112 -4.54 -10.37 28.99
N GLU A 113 -4.53 -10.00 30.27
CA GLU A 113 -3.42 -9.22 30.86
C GLU A 113 -2.12 -10.02 30.89
N LYS A 114 -2.17 -11.34 31.11
CA LYS A 114 -0.97 -12.19 30.97
C LYS A 114 -0.42 -12.21 29.55
N ILE A 115 -1.28 -12.11 28.53
CA ILE A 115 -0.84 -11.96 27.13
C ILE A 115 -0.11 -10.63 26.93
N LYS A 116 -0.62 -9.57 27.56
CA LYS A 116 -0.06 -8.22 27.50
C LYS A 116 1.35 -8.10 28.09
N GLU A 117 1.70 -8.94 29.05
CA GLU A 117 3.05 -9.02 29.61
C GLU A 117 4.13 -9.39 28.57
N ARG A 118 3.72 -9.84 27.36
CA ARG A 118 4.63 -10.21 26.26
C ARG A 118 4.29 -9.49 24.95
N PRO A 119 4.69 -8.21 24.80
CA PRO A 119 4.30 -7.36 23.68
C PRO A 119 4.66 -7.88 22.29
N GLN A 120 5.65 -8.77 22.18
CA GLN A 120 6.04 -9.40 20.92
C GLN A 120 5.04 -10.45 20.43
N THR A 121 4.23 -11.00 21.34
CA THR A 121 3.24 -12.04 21.01
C THR A 121 2.09 -11.43 20.24
N LYS A 122 1.80 -11.99 19.07
CA LYS A 122 0.65 -11.66 18.23
C LYS A 122 -0.50 -12.63 18.47
N VAL A 123 -1.73 -12.13 18.33
CA VAL A 123 -2.95 -12.85 18.68
C VAL A 123 -3.90 -12.92 17.50
N ILE A 124 -4.28 -14.14 17.12
CA ILE A 124 -5.52 -14.40 16.40
C ILE A 124 -6.63 -14.48 17.46
N LEU A 125 -7.51 -13.47 17.49
CA LEU A 125 -8.57 -13.36 18.49
C LEU A 125 -9.89 -13.85 17.90
N GLU A 126 -10.43 -14.93 18.46
CA GLU A 126 -11.73 -15.44 18.04
C GLU A 126 -12.89 -14.66 18.69
N THR A 127 -13.96 -14.48 17.91
CA THR A 127 -15.10 -13.63 18.25
C THR A 127 -16.43 -14.35 18.09
N GLN A 128 -16.44 -15.69 18.02
CA GLN A 128 -17.70 -16.43 17.93
C GLN A 128 -18.57 -16.15 19.17
N ALA A 129 -19.88 -16.01 18.97
CA ALA A 129 -20.86 -15.66 20.01
C ALA A 129 -20.65 -14.30 20.72
N ALA A 130 -19.64 -13.51 20.33
CA ALA A 130 -19.33 -12.24 20.98
C ALA A 130 -20.21 -11.09 20.50
N THR A 131 -20.47 -10.16 21.41
CA THR A 131 -21.04 -8.85 21.11
C THR A 131 -19.95 -7.82 20.82
N ASN A 132 -20.29 -6.72 20.13
CA ASN A 132 -19.34 -5.62 19.90
C ASN A 132 -18.79 -5.02 21.21
N PHE A 133 -19.52 -5.11 22.32
CA PHE A 133 -19.02 -4.66 23.63
C PHE A 133 -17.86 -5.54 24.10
N GLU A 134 -18.01 -6.87 24.02
CA GLU A 134 -16.99 -7.83 24.46
C GLU A 134 -15.75 -7.78 23.57
N ILE A 135 -15.93 -7.61 22.26
CA ILE A 135 -14.81 -7.42 21.33
C ILE A 135 -14.03 -6.15 21.69
N ARG A 136 -14.70 -5.00 21.84
CA ARG A 136 -14.03 -3.75 22.27
C ARG A 136 -13.36 -3.88 23.63
N TYR A 137 -13.95 -4.62 24.54
CA TYR A 137 -13.38 -4.87 25.85
C TYR A 137 -12.05 -5.62 25.74
N ALA A 138 -12.00 -6.73 24.99
CA ALA A 138 -10.76 -7.46 24.74
C ALA A 138 -9.69 -6.60 24.04
N LEU A 139 -10.11 -5.86 23.01
CA LEU A 139 -9.24 -4.96 22.25
C LEU A 139 -8.67 -3.82 23.13
N SER A 140 -9.41 -3.36 24.15
CA SER A 140 -8.88 -2.37 25.09
C SER A 140 -7.70 -2.87 25.93
N ILE A 141 -7.56 -4.19 26.08
CA ILE A 141 -6.50 -4.84 26.85
C ILE A 141 -5.32 -5.20 25.94
N ILE A 142 -5.58 -5.93 24.85
CA ILE A 142 -4.56 -6.55 23.98
C ILE A 142 -4.56 -6.04 22.52
N GLY A 143 -5.24 -4.94 22.21
CA GLY A 143 -5.45 -4.46 20.84
C GLY A 143 -4.17 -4.26 20.02
N ASP A 144 -3.06 -3.85 20.64
CA ASP A 144 -1.76 -3.67 19.96
C ASP A 144 -1.10 -5.01 19.53
N GLN A 145 -1.57 -6.11 20.12
CA GLN A 145 -1.09 -7.46 19.85
C GLN A 145 -2.00 -8.25 18.90
N VAL A 146 -3.23 -7.78 18.65
CA VAL A 146 -4.14 -8.47 17.75
C VAL A 146 -3.64 -8.39 16.31
N GLU A 147 -3.42 -9.56 15.71
CA GLU A 147 -3.05 -9.76 14.30
C GLU A 147 -4.30 -9.84 13.42
N ALA A 148 -5.32 -10.55 13.88
CA ALA A 148 -6.58 -10.70 13.17
C ALA A 148 -7.75 -11.02 14.11
N LEU A 149 -8.95 -10.60 13.72
CA LEU A 149 -10.21 -11.03 14.33
C LEU A 149 -10.78 -12.19 13.52
N LEU A 150 -10.93 -13.36 14.14
CA LEU A 150 -11.60 -14.50 13.52
C LEU A 150 -13.03 -14.58 14.01
N THR A 151 -13.97 -14.74 13.08
CA THR A 151 -15.36 -15.05 13.41
C THR A 151 -15.74 -16.41 12.83
N GLY A 152 -16.86 -16.93 13.29
CA GLY A 152 -17.37 -18.25 12.94
C GLY A 152 -18.63 -18.51 13.75
N TYR A 153 -19.27 -19.64 13.47
CA TYR A 153 -20.46 -20.05 14.19
C TYR A 153 -20.19 -21.39 14.88
N SER A 154 -20.57 -21.50 16.16
CA SER A 154 -20.25 -22.65 17.02
C SER A 154 -21.27 -23.80 16.89
N ASN A 155 -21.71 -24.09 15.67
CA ASN A 155 -22.54 -25.27 15.35
C ASN A 155 -21.75 -26.21 14.42
N TYR A 156 -21.97 -27.51 14.57
CA TYR A 156 -21.13 -28.54 13.96
C TYR A 156 -22.01 -29.58 13.24
N PRO A 157 -22.44 -29.34 11.99
CA PRO A 157 -22.04 -28.25 11.10
C PRO A 157 -22.84 -26.95 11.29
N THR A 158 -22.27 -25.84 10.80
CA THR A 158 -22.96 -24.56 10.69
C THR A 158 -23.94 -24.57 9.52
N GLU A 159 -25.19 -24.20 9.78
CA GLU A 159 -26.22 -23.96 8.76
C GLU A 159 -25.89 -22.69 7.97
N TYR A 160 -26.24 -22.65 6.68
CA TYR A 160 -25.79 -21.58 5.80
C TYR A 160 -26.31 -20.20 6.21
N GLU A 161 -27.53 -20.13 6.72
CA GLU A 161 -28.18 -18.91 7.20
C GLU A 161 -27.50 -18.33 8.45
N ASP A 162 -26.79 -19.18 9.21
CA ASP A 162 -26.12 -18.82 10.45
C ASP A 162 -24.68 -18.32 10.25
N LEU A 163 -24.09 -18.52 9.06
CA LEU A 163 -22.70 -18.12 8.77
C LEU A 163 -22.48 -16.61 8.88
N ASN A 164 -23.47 -15.81 8.48
CA ASN A 164 -23.42 -14.34 8.51
C ASN A 164 -22.09 -13.76 8.02
N LEU A 165 -21.65 -14.11 6.80
CA LEU A 165 -20.34 -13.68 6.27
C LEU A 165 -20.20 -12.16 6.15
N ASP A 166 -21.30 -11.41 6.11
CA ASP A 166 -21.27 -9.94 6.13
C ASP A 166 -20.75 -9.36 7.44
N SER A 167 -20.75 -10.13 8.54
CA SER A 167 -20.07 -9.76 9.77
C SER A 167 -18.56 -9.53 9.59
N LEU A 168 -17.92 -10.19 8.62
CA LEU A 168 -16.50 -9.97 8.31
C LEU A 168 -16.24 -8.53 7.84
N ASP A 169 -17.14 -7.97 7.03
CA ASP A 169 -17.03 -6.58 6.57
C ASP A 169 -17.28 -5.61 7.72
N ALA A 170 -18.26 -5.92 8.58
CA ALA A 170 -18.56 -5.12 9.77
C ALA A 170 -17.38 -5.07 10.75
N LEU A 171 -16.76 -6.23 11.07
CA LEU A 171 -15.57 -6.30 11.93
C LEU A 171 -14.40 -5.51 11.35
N LYS A 172 -14.15 -5.67 10.04
CA LYS A 172 -13.07 -4.95 9.35
C LYS A 172 -13.30 -3.44 9.36
N SER A 173 -14.54 -3.00 9.11
CA SER A 173 -14.89 -1.58 9.09
C SER A 173 -14.92 -0.94 10.48
N GLU A 174 -15.39 -1.66 11.51
CA GLU A 174 -15.51 -1.12 12.87
C GLU A 174 -14.16 -1.06 13.58
N TYR A 175 -13.32 -2.09 13.43
CA TYR A 175 -12.10 -2.23 14.22
C TYR A 175 -10.81 -2.05 13.44
N GLY A 176 -10.84 -2.10 12.11
CA GLY A 176 -9.66 -1.86 11.26
C GLY A 176 -8.62 -2.99 11.26
N TYR A 177 -8.91 -4.14 11.90
CA TYR A 177 -8.04 -5.31 11.90
C TYR A 177 -8.28 -6.19 10.67
N PRO A 178 -7.26 -6.97 10.23
CA PRO A 178 -7.49 -8.11 9.36
C PRO A 178 -8.53 -9.05 9.96
N VAL A 179 -9.34 -9.67 9.10
CA VAL A 179 -10.39 -10.60 9.51
C VAL A 179 -10.12 -12.00 9.00
N GLY A 180 -10.66 -13.01 9.67
CA GLY A 180 -10.63 -14.40 9.21
C GLY A 180 -11.91 -15.16 9.56
N LEU A 181 -12.05 -16.34 8.96
CA LEU A 181 -13.19 -17.22 9.18
C LEU A 181 -12.74 -18.56 9.77
N ALA A 182 -13.30 -18.94 10.91
CA ALA A 182 -13.30 -20.30 11.43
C ALA A 182 -14.51 -21.05 10.85
N ASP A 183 -14.27 -21.87 9.83
CA ASP A 183 -15.31 -22.42 8.96
C ASP A 183 -15.78 -23.82 9.40
N HIS A 184 -16.89 -23.87 10.13
CA HIS A 184 -17.58 -25.11 10.50
C HIS A 184 -18.69 -25.52 9.51
N SER A 185 -18.72 -24.96 8.29
CA SER A 185 -19.65 -25.40 7.25
C SER A 185 -19.28 -26.80 6.71
N PRO A 186 -20.22 -27.56 6.13
CA PRO A 186 -19.93 -28.86 5.54
C PRO A 186 -19.23 -28.76 4.17
N THR A 187 -19.02 -27.55 3.66
CA THR A 187 -18.44 -27.32 2.32
C THR A 187 -16.92 -27.38 2.33
N ILE A 188 -16.34 -27.83 1.22
CA ILE A 188 -14.88 -27.88 1.05
C ILE A 188 -14.38 -26.57 0.44
N THR A 189 -15.11 -25.97 -0.50
CA THR A 189 -14.59 -24.85 -1.30
C THR A 189 -15.51 -23.63 -1.34
N GLU A 190 -16.81 -23.82 -1.21
CA GLU A 190 -17.83 -22.81 -1.45
C GLU A 190 -17.73 -21.68 -0.42
N ILE A 191 -17.83 -21.99 0.87
CA ILE A 191 -17.67 -21.00 1.94
C ILE A 191 -16.23 -20.47 2.03
N PRO A 192 -15.19 -21.31 1.94
CA PRO A 192 -13.81 -20.83 1.86
C PRO A 192 -13.51 -19.81 0.75
N LEU A 193 -14.07 -20.00 -0.46
CA LEU A 193 -13.90 -19.05 -1.56
C LEU A 193 -14.73 -17.78 -1.36
N MET A 194 -15.89 -17.87 -0.70
CA MET A 194 -16.62 -16.68 -0.26
C MET A 194 -15.80 -15.89 0.77
N ALA A 195 -15.20 -16.55 1.77
CA ALA A 195 -14.31 -15.91 2.74
C ALA A 195 -13.11 -15.23 2.06
N LEU A 196 -12.50 -15.89 1.06
CA LEU A 196 -11.47 -15.29 0.23
C LEU A 196 -11.96 -14.01 -0.47
N ALA A 197 -13.16 -14.04 -1.07
CA ALA A 197 -13.76 -12.89 -1.75
C ALA A 197 -14.14 -11.74 -0.79
N LYS A 198 -14.49 -12.06 0.47
CA LYS A 198 -14.69 -11.07 1.56
C LYS A 198 -13.37 -10.47 2.07
N GLY A 199 -12.23 -10.92 1.53
CA GLY A 199 -10.92 -10.38 1.85
C GLY A 199 -10.35 -10.89 3.18
N CYS A 200 -10.74 -12.10 3.61
CA CYS A 200 -10.16 -12.74 4.78
C CYS A 200 -8.64 -12.90 4.65
N ALA A 201 -7.92 -12.52 5.71
CA ALA A 201 -6.50 -12.78 5.87
C ALA A 201 -6.24 -14.23 6.27
N TYR A 202 -7.15 -14.83 7.05
CA TYR A 202 -7.06 -16.20 7.55
C TYR A 202 -8.33 -17.00 7.26
N LEU A 203 -8.17 -18.28 6.97
CA LEU A 203 -9.23 -19.27 6.96
C LEU A 203 -8.79 -20.46 7.80
N GLU A 204 -9.62 -20.88 8.73
CA GLU A 204 -9.40 -22.07 9.54
C GLU A 204 -10.44 -23.14 9.21
N LYS A 205 -9.96 -24.38 9.05
CA LYS A 205 -10.79 -25.54 8.73
C LYS A 205 -10.29 -26.76 9.50
N HIS A 206 -11.20 -27.54 10.06
CA HIS A 206 -10.84 -28.77 10.76
C HIS A 206 -10.34 -29.83 9.76
N ILE A 207 -9.28 -30.55 10.11
CA ILE A 207 -8.73 -31.67 9.33
C ILE A 207 -8.80 -32.98 10.12
N THR A 208 -9.06 -34.08 9.43
CA THR A 208 -9.05 -35.43 10.03
C THR A 208 -8.48 -36.48 9.08
N ILE A 209 -7.82 -37.51 9.62
CA ILE A 209 -7.36 -38.69 8.86
C ILE A 209 -8.42 -39.79 8.86
N THR A 210 -9.38 -39.76 9.79
CA THR A 210 -10.40 -40.80 9.93
C THR A 210 -11.70 -40.27 10.50
N ARG A 211 -12.84 -40.56 9.85
CA ARG A 211 -14.19 -40.33 10.40
C ARG A 211 -14.79 -41.59 11.05
N ASN A 212 -14.05 -42.71 11.09
CA ASN A 212 -14.61 -44.02 11.48
C ASN A 212 -15.08 -44.09 12.93
N ASN A 213 -14.61 -43.19 13.80
CA ASN A 213 -15.02 -43.17 15.20
C ASN A 213 -16.18 -42.18 15.48
N ARG A 214 -16.60 -41.36 14.50
CA ARG A 214 -17.64 -40.32 14.64
C ARG A 214 -17.51 -39.52 15.96
N ASN A 215 -16.27 -39.24 16.36
CA ASN A 215 -15.91 -38.50 17.56
C ASN A 215 -16.13 -36.99 17.36
N PHE A 216 -15.61 -36.15 18.24
CA PHE A 216 -15.76 -34.69 18.20
C PHE A 216 -15.49 -34.10 16.80
N ASP A 217 -16.37 -33.20 16.38
CA ASP A 217 -16.25 -32.34 15.20
C ASP A 217 -16.06 -33.07 13.86
N TRP A 218 -16.41 -34.36 13.80
CA TRP A 218 -16.25 -35.19 12.60
C TRP A 218 -17.06 -34.67 11.39
N GLN A 219 -18.19 -33.98 11.65
CA GLN A 219 -19.11 -33.48 10.61
C GLN A 219 -18.52 -32.31 9.82
N VAL A 220 -17.54 -31.61 10.39
CA VAL A 220 -16.92 -30.42 9.80
C VAL A 220 -15.45 -30.62 9.45
N SER A 221 -14.88 -31.74 9.89
CA SER A 221 -13.49 -32.11 9.63
C SER A 221 -13.35 -32.75 8.25
N ILE A 222 -12.48 -32.19 7.40
CA ILE A 222 -12.24 -32.67 6.03
C ILE A 222 -10.99 -33.55 5.94
N TYR A 223 -10.98 -34.50 4.99
CA TYR A 223 -9.84 -35.38 4.75
C TYR A 223 -8.67 -34.63 4.10
N PRO A 224 -7.43 -35.14 4.17
CA PRO A 224 -6.25 -34.47 3.58
C PRO A 224 -6.42 -34.17 2.09
N GLU A 225 -7.05 -35.06 1.32
CA GLU A 225 -7.30 -34.84 -0.11
C GLU A 225 -8.30 -33.70 -0.35
N GLU A 226 -9.34 -33.60 0.50
CA GLU A 226 -10.32 -32.51 0.47
C GLU A 226 -9.66 -31.18 0.89
N PHE A 227 -8.79 -31.21 1.91
CA PHE A 227 -8.03 -30.06 2.37
C PHE A 227 -7.07 -29.56 1.28
N ARG A 228 -6.42 -30.47 0.53
CA ARG A 228 -5.60 -30.09 -0.62
C ARG A 228 -6.41 -29.42 -1.72
N ILE A 229 -7.64 -29.90 -2.00
CA ILE A 229 -8.54 -29.22 -2.95
C ILE A 229 -8.82 -27.79 -2.46
N LEU A 230 -9.12 -27.62 -1.18
CA LEU A 230 -9.33 -26.30 -0.58
C LEU A 230 -8.11 -25.37 -0.79
N THR A 231 -6.90 -25.81 -0.42
CA THR A 231 -5.70 -24.98 -0.49
C THR A 231 -5.33 -24.61 -1.94
N GLU A 232 -5.43 -25.56 -2.87
CA GLU A 232 -5.19 -25.33 -4.29
C GLU A 232 -6.20 -24.34 -4.89
N LYS A 233 -7.49 -24.44 -4.51
CA LYS A 233 -8.54 -23.54 -4.98
C LYS A 233 -8.36 -22.12 -4.45
N VAL A 234 -8.07 -21.96 -3.16
CA VAL A 234 -7.77 -20.65 -2.57
C VAL A 234 -6.57 -20.01 -3.27
N LYS A 235 -5.48 -20.77 -3.50
CA LYS A 235 -4.29 -20.28 -4.21
C LYS A 235 -4.58 -19.89 -5.65
N LEU A 236 -5.39 -20.68 -6.37
CA LEU A 236 -5.77 -20.40 -7.75
C LEU A 236 -6.65 -19.14 -7.85
N PHE A 237 -7.72 -19.08 -7.05
CA PHE A 237 -8.68 -17.98 -7.12
C PHE A 237 -8.20 -16.69 -6.46
N THR A 238 -7.16 -16.73 -5.61
CA THR A 238 -6.46 -15.52 -5.18
C THR A 238 -5.92 -14.73 -6.39
N LYS A 239 -5.45 -15.43 -7.44
CA LYS A 239 -5.00 -14.77 -8.67
C LYS A 239 -6.14 -14.09 -9.44
N ALA A 240 -7.36 -14.60 -9.33
CA ALA A 240 -8.53 -14.04 -10.00
C ALA A 240 -9.02 -12.74 -9.35
N LEU A 241 -8.78 -12.54 -8.05
CA LEU A 241 -9.11 -11.28 -7.37
C LEU A 241 -8.22 -10.11 -7.81
N GLY A 242 -6.97 -10.38 -8.19
CA GLY A 242 -6.04 -9.38 -8.70
C GLY A 242 -5.62 -8.35 -7.63
N ASN A 243 -5.37 -7.12 -8.06
CA ASN A 243 -4.84 -6.02 -7.23
C ASN A 243 -5.83 -4.87 -7.02
N GLY A 244 -7.08 -5.01 -7.47
CA GLY A 244 -8.13 -3.98 -7.36
C GLY A 244 -7.97 -2.78 -8.30
N VAL A 245 -6.93 -2.72 -9.12
CA VAL A 245 -6.69 -1.60 -10.04
C VAL A 245 -7.49 -1.78 -11.33
N LYS A 246 -8.39 -0.85 -11.62
CA LYS A 246 -9.15 -0.85 -12.89
C LYS A 246 -8.37 -0.10 -13.97
N HIS A 247 -7.42 -0.78 -14.58
CA HIS A 247 -6.64 -0.28 -15.72
C HIS A 247 -6.36 -1.43 -16.68
N PRO A 248 -6.31 -1.24 -18.02
CA PRO A 248 -5.97 -2.32 -18.93
C PRO A 248 -4.59 -2.90 -18.60
N VAL A 249 -4.54 -4.20 -18.35
CA VAL A 249 -3.25 -4.89 -18.20
C VAL A 249 -2.57 -5.04 -19.57
N GLU A 250 -1.27 -5.35 -19.59
CA GLU A 250 -0.49 -5.50 -20.83
C GLU A 250 -1.19 -6.41 -21.86
N ASN A 251 -1.71 -7.56 -21.40
CA ASN A 251 -2.41 -8.52 -22.24
C ASN A 251 -3.79 -8.06 -22.74
N GLU A 252 -4.39 -7.02 -22.15
CA GLU A 252 -5.64 -6.42 -22.65
C GLU A 252 -5.42 -5.39 -23.75
N ARG A 253 -4.19 -4.90 -23.96
CA ARG A 253 -3.93 -3.83 -24.94
C ARG A 253 -4.25 -4.21 -26.38
N PRO A 254 -3.84 -5.39 -26.90
CA PRO A 254 -4.22 -5.78 -28.26
C PRO A 254 -5.74 -5.83 -28.43
N HIS A 255 -6.47 -6.24 -27.39
CA HIS A 255 -7.94 -6.24 -27.41
C HIS A 255 -8.51 -4.82 -27.39
N ARG A 256 -7.94 -3.92 -26.58
CA ARG A 256 -8.31 -2.50 -26.57
C ARG A 256 -8.13 -1.88 -27.95
N ASP A 257 -7.03 -2.17 -28.64
CA ASP A 257 -6.75 -1.61 -29.95
C ASP A 257 -7.79 -2.01 -30.99
N ILE A 258 -8.30 -3.25 -30.93
CA ILE A 258 -9.32 -3.77 -31.84
C ILE A 258 -10.74 -3.32 -31.43
N LEU A 259 -11.05 -3.33 -30.13
CA LEU A 259 -12.41 -3.11 -29.62
C LEU A 259 -12.84 -1.65 -29.70
N TYR A 260 -11.92 -0.72 -29.44
CA TYR A 260 -12.22 0.71 -29.39
C TYR A 260 -12.39 1.26 -30.80
N LYS A 261 -13.49 1.98 -31.02
CA LYS A 261 -13.65 2.73 -32.26
C LYS A 261 -12.59 3.83 -32.35
N LYS A 262 -12.11 4.05 -33.57
CA LYS A 262 -11.11 5.04 -33.93
C LYS A 262 -11.73 6.19 -34.70
N VAL A 263 -11.08 7.34 -34.68
CA VAL A 263 -11.47 8.52 -35.47
C VAL A 263 -10.79 8.43 -36.83
N LEU A 264 -11.58 8.28 -37.89
CA LEU A 264 -11.10 8.20 -39.27
C LEU A 264 -10.86 9.60 -39.87
N PRO A 265 -10.12 9.70 -41.00
CA PRO A 265 -9.86 10.98 -41.65
C PRO A 265 -11.10 11.78 -42.07
N ASP A 266 -12.23 11.09 -42.32
CA ASP A 266 -13.54 11.71 -42.62
C ASP A 266 -14.28 12.19 -41.36
N GLY A 267 -13.67 12.07 -40.18
CA GLY A 267 -14.26 12.40 -38.88
C GLY A 267 -15.21 11.32 -38.33
N SER A 268 -15.47 10.24 -39.08
CA SER A 268 -16.34 9.17 -38.61
C SER A 268 -15.66 8.31 -37.54
N ILE A 269 -16.47 7.77 -36.61
CA ILE A 269 -15.99 6.96 -35.48
C ILE A 269 -16.38 5.50 -35.71
N LYS A 270 -15.43 4.66 -36.12
CA LYS A 270 -15.65 3.27 -36.55
C LYS A 270 -14.56 2.34 -36.00
N ARG A 271 -14.80 1.03 -35.97
CA ARG A 271 -13.70 0.08 -35.73
C ARG A 271 -12.73 0.13 -36.90
N ALA A 272 -11.45 0.28 -36.60
CA ALA A 272 -10.37 0.33 -37.57
C ALA A 272 -9.07 -0.10 -36.88
N ASP A 273 -8.16 -0.69 -37.66
CA ASP A 273 -6.90 -1.20 -37.13
C ASP A 273 -5.88 -0.07 -36.91
N ASP A 274 -5.80 0.88 -37.85
CA ASP A 274 -4.80 1.94 -37.86
C ASP A 274 -5.45 3.34 -37.82
N ALA A 275 -5.79 3.78 -36.61
CA ALA A 275 -6.20 5.15 -36.28
C ALA A 275 -6.26 5.35 -34.75
N PRO A 276 -6.16 6.59 -34.25
CA PRO A 276 -6.27 6.85 -32.82
C PRO A 276 -7.71 6.65 -32.31
N SER A 277 -7.84 6.18 -31.07
CA SER A 277 -9.12 6.22 -30.34
C SER A 277 -9.60 7.67 -30.18
N PHE A 278 -10.89 7.88 -29.87
CA PHE A 278 -11.42 9.25 -29.68
C PHE A 278 -10.64 10.10 -28.67
N ILE A 279 -10.29 9.52 -27.51
CA ILE A 279 -9.52 10.23 -26.49
C ILE A 279 -8.12 10.56 -27.02
N ALA A 280 -7.41 9.58 -27.60
CA ALA A 280 -6.08 9.81 -28.17
C ALA A 280 -6.12 10.85 -29.31
N HIS A 281 -7.12 10.80 -30.19
CA HIS A 281 -7.33 11.79 -31.26
C HIS A 281 -7.53 13.19 -30.68
N THR A 282 -8.34 13.31 -29.64
CA THR A 282 -8.62 14.58 -28.97
C THR A 282 -7.37 15.16 -28.31
N ILE A 283 -6.61 14.33 -27.58
CA ILE A 283 -5.34 14.72 -26.94
C ILE A 283 -4.29 15.11 -27.98
N ASN A 284 -4.20 14.38 -29.11
CA ASN A 284 -3.32 14.71 -30.23
C ASN A 284 -3.63 16.08 -30.84
N GLY A 285 -4.85 16.59 -30.66
CA GLY A 285 -5.26 17.92 -31.11
C GLY A 285 -5.04 19.03 -30.07
N PHE A 286 -4.51 18.73 -28.88
CA PHE A 286 -4.23 19.76 -27.88
C PHE A 286 -3.09 20.68 -28.33
N SER A 287 -3.24 21.97 -28.05
CA SER A 287 -2.25 22.97 -28.46
C SER A 287 -1.05 22.95 -27.53
N MET A 288 0.16 22.88 -28.10
CA MET A 288 1.42 23.01 -27.38
C MET A 288 1.63 24.42 -26.81
N ASP A 289 0.84 25.41 -27.25
CA ASP A 289 0.80 26.74 -26.65
C ASP A 289 0.00 26.81 -25.36
N ARG A 290 -0.90 25.83 -25.13
CA ARG A 290 -1.64 25.69 -23.88
C ARG A 290 -0.86 24.82 -22.91
N VAL A 291 -0.41 25.43 -21.82
CA VAL A 291 0.44 24.79 -20.81
C VAL A 291 -0.26 24.82 -19.45
N SER A 292 -0.33 23.66 -18.80
CA SER A 292 -0.85 23.53 -17.44
C SER A 292 0.26 23.11 -16.47
N ILE A 293 0.20 23.60 -15.23
CA ILE A 293 1.03 23.12 -14.11
C ILE A 293 0.14 22.44 -13.08
N ALA A 294 0.40 21.16 -12.83
CA ALA A 294 -0.18 20.41 -11.73
C ALA A 294 0.76 20.46 -10.51
N ILE A 295 0.39 21.25 -9.49
CA ILE A 295 1.09 21.27 -8.19
C ILE A 295 0.56 20.10 -7.36
N ILE A 296 1.25 18.96 -7.38
CA ILE A 296 0.84 17.71 -6.76
C ILE A 296 1.07 17.77 -5.25
N ALA A 297 0.01 17.85 -4.46
CA ALA A 297 0.10 17.92 -3.00
C ALA A 297 -1.00 17.10 -2.30
N ARG A 298 -0.68 16.57 -1.11
CA ARG A 298 -1.61 15.89 -0.17
C ARG A 298 -1.18 16.22 1.26
N LEU A 299 -2.11 16.15 2.22
CA LEU A 299 -1.83 16.37 3.64
C LEU A 299 -1.20 15.17 4.33
N LYS A 300 -1.48 13.96 3.82
CA LYS A 300 -0.94 12.72 4.37
C LYS A 300 0.57 12.63 4.16
N SER A 301 1.33 12.73 5.25
CA SER A 301 2.78 12.60 5.28
C SER A 301 3.19 11.83 6.53
N GLN A 302 4.09 10.84 6.36
CA GLN A 302 4.56 9.99 7.46
C GLN A 302 5.67 10.66 8.29
N ARG A 303 6.58 11.38 7.63
CA ARG A 303 7.82 11.90 8.24
C ARG A 303 7.67 13.29 8.83
N LEU A 304 6.85 14.12 8.18
CA LEU A 304 6.50 15.45 8.64
C LEU A 304 5.01 15.69 8.36
N PRO A 305 4.12 15.45 9.35
CA PRO A 305 2.68 15.60 9.17
C PRO A 305 2.29 17.01 8.71
N LYS A 306 1.38 17.11 7.74
CA LYS A 306 0.89 18.39 7.17
C LYS A 306 2.00 19.31 6.64
N LYS A 307 3.13 18.76 6.19
CA LYS A 307 4.31 19.52 5.71
C LYS A 307 4.02 20.63 4.71
N VAL A 308 3.07 20.42 3.79
CA VAL A 308 2.70 21.43 2.77
C VAL A 308 2.02 22.67 3.38
N LEU A 309 1.51 22.57 4.60
CA LEU A 309 0.96 23.68 5.38
C LEU A 309 1.95 24.20 6.45
N ALA A 310 3.20 23.71 6.48
CA ALA A 310 4.21 24.17 7.41
C ALA A 310 4.66 25.60 7.07
N PRO A 311 5.02 26.41 8.09
CA PRO A 311 5.45 27.79 7.87
C PRO A 311 6.84 27.86 7.20
N LEU A 312 6.95 28.67 6.16
CA LEU A 312 8.18 28.97 5.43
C LEU A 312 8.27 30.48 5.19
N GLY A 313 8.94 31.19 6.10
CA GLY A 313 8.96 32.65 6.09
C GLY A 313 7.62 33.24 6.54
N GLU A 314 7.07 34.16 5.76
CA GLU A 314 5.76 34.78 6.01
C GLU A 314 4.57 33.95 5.49
N GLU A 315 4.84 32.87 4.77
CA GLU A 315 3.85 32.08 4.04
C GLU A 315 3.84 30.63 4.52
N LYS A 316 2.78 29.87 4.22
CA LYS A 316 2.87 28.41 4.27
C LYS A 316 3.61 27.88 3.05
N LEU A 317 4.21 26.71 3.17
CA LEU A 317 5.03 26.11 2.10
C LEU A 317 4.29 26.07 0.75
N ILE A 318 3.04 25.59 0.71
CA ILE A 318 2.27 25.50 -0.53
C ILE A 318 1.96 26.86 -1.14
N GLU A 319 1.78 27.89 -0.31
CA GLU A 319 1.56 29.28 -0.74
C GLU A 319 2.84 29.83 -1.35
N ALA A 320 3.97 29.66 -0.65
CA ALA A 320 5.28 30.09 -1.11
C ALA A 320 5.64 29.44 -2.47
N LEU A 321 5.34 28.14 -2.63
CA LEU A 321 5.48 27.44 -3.90
C LEU A 321 4.61 28.06 -4.99
N TYR A 322 3.31 28.20 -4.74
CA TYR A 322 2.37 28.74 -5.74
C TYR A 322 2.76 30.17 -6.15
N ASN A 323 3.06 31.04 -5.19
CA ASN A 323 3.43 32.44 -5.43
C ASN A 323 4.75 32.55 -6.20
N ASN A 324 5.71 31.65 -5.92
CA ASN A 324 6.96 31.59 -6.66
C ASN A 324 6.71 31.12 -8.10
N ILE A 325 6.12 29.94 -8.32
CA ILE A 325 5.94 29.36 -9.66
C ILE A 325 5.00 30.19 -10.55
N SER A 326 4.07 30.95 -9.96
CA SER A 326 3.17 31.86 -10.69
C SER A 326 3.90 33.03 -11.37
N LYS A 327 5.19 33.23 -11.11
CA LYS A 327 6.04 34.18 -11.85
C LYS A 327 6.49 33.67 -13.22
N ALA A 328 6.25 32.40 -13.54
CA ALA A 328 6.54 31.83 -14.86
C ALA A 328 5.60 32.43 -15.91
N HIS A 329 6.12 32.72 -17.11
CA HIS A 329 5.39 33.46 -18.14
C HIS A 329 4.71 32.55 -19.18
N ARG A 330 5.16 31.29 -19.29
CA ARG A 330 4.68 30.34 -20.30
C ARG A 330 3.43 29.55 -19.90
N PRO A 331 3.18 29.20 -18.62
CA PRO A 331 1.95 28.53 -18.21
C PRO A 331 0.69 29.37 -18.45
N ASN A 332 -0.43 28.70 -18.77
CA ASN A 332 -1.76 29.33 -18.87
C ASN A 332 -2.67 28.96 -17.72
N ASP A 333 -2.42 27.82 -17.08
CA ASP A 333 -3.21 27.26 -16.00
C ASP A 333 -2.28 26.68 -14.94
N ILE A 334 -2.38 27.14 -13.70
CA ILE A 334 -1.57 26.67 -12.57
C ILE A 334 -2.55 26.32 -11.46
N ARG A 335 -2.60 25.05 -11.06
CA ARG A 335 -3.54 24.58 -10.04
C ARG A 335 -2.86 23.74 -8.98
N LEU A 336 -3.25 23.96 -7.74
CA LEU A 336 -3.12 22.94 -6.71
C LEU A 336 -3.87 21.69 -7.20
N THR A 337 -3.20 20.55 -7.22
CA THR A 337 -3.75 19.30 -7.71
C THR A 337 -3.69 18.26 -6.58
N THR A 338 -4.84 18.02 -5.93
CA THR A 338 -4.95 17.17 -4.72
C THR A 338 -5.98 16.06 -4.89
N SER A 339 -6.26 15.27 -3.83
CA SER A 339 -7.24 14.17 -3.91
C SER A 339 -8.66 14.61 -3.60
N THR A 340 -9.63 13.78 -3.98
CA THR A 340 -11.04 13.91 -3.57
C THR A 340 -11.32 13.36 -2.16
N LEU A 341 -10.32 12.88 -1.43
CA LEU A 341 -10.52 12.37 -0.06
C LEU A 341 -10.73 13.52 0.92
N ALA A 342 -11.55 13.27 1.96
CA ALA A 342 -11.82 14.23 3.02
C ALA A 342 -10.55 14.68 3.77
N ASP A 343 -9.55 13.79 3.87
CA ASP A 343 -8.24 14.09 4.47
C ASP A 343 -7.53 15.29 3.83
N ASP A 344 -7.82 15.59 2.55
CA ASP A 344 -7.22 16.70 1.79
C ASP A 344 -8.12 17.94 1.71
N ASP A 345 -9.32 17.93 2.33
CA ASP A 345 -10.26 19.07 2.33
C ASP A 345 -9.60 20.33 2.90
N ALA A 346 -8.92 20.22 4.05
CA ALA A 346 -8.27 21.36 4.68
C ALA A 346 -7.16 22.00 3.82
N LEU A 347 -6.54 21.25 2.90
CA LEU A 347 -5.58 21.81 1.95
C LEU A 347 -6.29 22.51 0.79
N ALA A 348 -7.35 21.89 0.26
CA ALA A 348 -8.16 22.47 -0.80
C ALA A 348 -8.81 23.79 -0.34
N ASP A 349 -9.44 23.79 0.84
CA ASP A 349 -10.09 24.96 1.43
C ASP A 349 -9.09 26.09 1.68
N HIS A 350 -7.92 25.77 2.26
CA HIS A 350 -6.86 26.74 2.51
C HIS A 350 -6.38 27.42 1.22
N CYS A 351 -6.22 26.67 0.12
CA CYS A 351 -5.86 27.24 -1.17
C CYS A 351 -7.01 28.04 -1.80
N ALA A 352 -8.25 27.57 -1.67
CA ALA A 352 -9.42 28.28 -2.16
C ALA A 352 -9.61 29.65 -1.47
N ASP A 353 -9.40 29.72 -0.16
CA ASP A 353 -9.44 30.97 0.63
C ASP A 353 -8.43 32.03 0.14
N LEU A 354 -7.34 31.57 -0.46
CA LEU A 354 -6.28 32.41 -1.04
C LEU A 354 -6.47 32.67 -2.55
N ASN A 355 -7.58 32.24 -3.14
CA ASN A 355 -7.85 32.27 -4.58
C ASN A 355 -6.81 31.50 -5.43
N ILE A 356 -6.18 30.48 -4.85
CA ILE A 356 -5.33 29.53 -5.57
C ILE A 356 -6.25 28.50 -6.24
N PRO A 357 -6.25 28.35 -7.58
CA PRO A 357 -7.10 27.37 -8.25
C PRO A 357 -6.81 25.94 -7.79
N VAL A 358 -7.86 25.17 -7.52
CA VAL A 358 -7.75 23.79 -7.04
C VAL A 358 -8.39 22.82 -8.03
N PHE A 359 -7.67 21.75 -8.34
CA PHE A 359 -8.15 20.57 -9.04
C PHE A 359 -8.10 19.37 -8.09
N ARG A 360 -9.18 18.60 -8.01
CA ARG A 360 -9.28 17.41 -7.16
C ARG A 360 -9.55 16.18 -8.02
N GLY A 361 -8.77 15.12 -7.83
CA GLY A 361 -8.94 13.87 -8.57
C GLY A 361 -8.46 12.65 -7.79
N HIS A 362 -7.99 11.63 -8.51
CA HIS A 362 -7.66 10.34 -7.93
C HIS A 362 -6.65 10.44 -6.74
N PRO A 363 -6.87 9.72 -5.62
CA PRO A 363 -6.04 9.86 -4.42
C PRO A 363 -4.59 9.40 -4.56
N GLU A 364 -4.35 8.32 -5.30
CA GLU A 364 -3.01 7.73 -5.46
C GLU A 364 -2.39 8.05 -6.81
N SER A 365 -3.11 7.77 -7.90
CA SER A 365 -2.65 8.09 -9.26
C SER A 365 -2.46 9.59 -9.51
N VAL A 366 -1.18 9.99 -9.59
CA VAL A 366 -0.74 11.32 -10.02
C VAL A 366 -0.99 11.52 -11.51
N ILE A 367 -0.75 10.49 -12.32
CA ILE A 367 -0.91 10.57 -13.78
C ILE A 367 -2.38 10.77 -14.19
N ASP A 368 -3.34 10.14 -13.50
CA ASP A 368 -4.77 10.40 -13.73
C ASP A 368 -5.10 11.87 -13.48
N ARG A 369 -4.66 12.42 -12.33
CA ARG A 369 -4.87 13.85 -12.02
C ARG A 369 -4.25 14.79 -13.03
N MET A 370 -3.05 14.48 -13.53
CA MET A 370 -2.38 15.29 -14.55
C MET A 370 -3.11 15.22 -15.90
N LEU A 371 -3.57 14.05 -16.31
CA LEU A 371 -4.31 13.86 -17.56
C LEU A 371 -5.70 14.51 -17.50
N ASP A 372 -6.40 14.41 -16.38
CA ASP A 372 -7.70 15.05 -16.19
C ASP A 372 -7.57 16.58 -16.23
N LEU A 373 -6.55 17.14 -15.55
CA LEU A 373 -6.27 18.57 -15.63
C LEU A 373 -5.94 19.01 -17.07
N ALA A 374 -5.06 18.27 -17.76
CA ALA A 374 -4.71 18.58 -19.14
C ALA A 374 -5.90 18.46 -20.10
N TRP A 375 -6.82 17.52 -19.83
CA TRP A 375 -8.06 17.36 -20.57
C TRP A 375 -9.01 18.55 -20.39
N GLU A 376 -9.19 19.00 -19.14
CA GLU A 376 -10.03 20.16 -18.82
C GLU A 376 -9.50 21.45 -19.46
N SER A 377 -8.19 21.70 -19.35
CA SER A 377 -7.53 22.90 -19.88
C SER A 377 -7.24 22.83 -21.39
N ARG A 378 -7.35 21.64 -21.99
CA ARG A 378 -6.93 21.33 -23.37
C ARG A 378 -5.45 21.65 -23.59
N SER A 379 -4.62 21.37 -22.59
CA SER A 379 -3.19 21.65 -22.61
C SER A 379 -2.41 20.56 -23.34
N GLY A 380 -1.62 20.95 -24.34
CA GLY A 380 -0.69 20.06 -25.02
C GLY A 380 0.58 19.78 -24.19
N ILE A 381 0.89 20.66 -23.24
CA ILE A 381 2.00 20.48 -22.29
C ILE A 381 1.45 20.51 -20.86
N ILE A 382 1.81 19.52 -20.06
CA ILE A 382 1.46 19.43 -18.64
C ILE A 382 2.74 19.28 -17.82
N LEU A 383 2.85 20.05 -16.75
CA LEU A 383 4.00 19.98 -15.84
C LEU A 383 3.59 19.35 -14.52
N ARG A 384 4.50 18.56 -13.97
CA ARG A 384 4.45 18.08 -12.59
C ARG A 384 5.34 18.94 -11.72
N VAL A 385 4.76 19.50 -10.66
CA VAL A 385 5.50 20.18 -9.59
C VAL A 385 5.08 19.53 -8.27
N THR A 386 6.03 19.01 -7.50
CA THR A 386 5.71 18.42 -6.19
C THR A 386 5.45 19.52 -5.17
N GLY A 387 4.37 19.39 -4.40
CA GLY A 387 3.86 20.42 -3.48
C GLY A 387 4.79 20.77 -2.31
N ASP A 388 5.87 20.02 -2.14
CA ASP A 388 6.92 20.18 -1.12
C ASP A 388 8.22 20.77 -1.67
N ASN A 389 8.21 21.31 -2.91
CA ASN A 389 9.35 21.90 -3.60
C ASN A 389 9.22 23.44 -3.70
N PRO A 390 9.29 24.20 -2.59
CA PRO A 390 8.95 25.63 -2.58
C PRO A 390 9.80 26.49 -3.50
N PHE A 391 11.06 26.09 -3.74
CA PHE A 391 12.01 26.82 -4.59
C PHE A 391 11.98 26.42 -6.07
N THR A 392 10.90 25.79 -6.56
CA THR A 392 10.77 25.46 -7.99
C THR A 392 10.91 26.74 -8.84
N SER A 393 11.93 26.79 -9.71
CA SER A 393 12.30 28.04 -10.40
C SER A 393 11.34 28.39 -11.54
N PRO A 394 10.81 29.63 -11.58
CA PRO A 394 9.99 30.12 -12.69
C PRO A 394 10.72 30.17 -14.03
N GLU A 395 11.97 30.65 -14.04
CA GLU A 395 12.77 30.82 -15.26
C GLU A 395 13.13 29.46 -15.88
N LEU A 396 13.51 28.50 -15.04
CA LEU A 396 13.78 27.12 -15.48
C LEU A 396 12.52 26.41 -15.95
N THR A 397 11.37 26.71 -15.34
CA THR A 397 10.06 26.20 -15.76
C THR A 397 9.70 26.69 -17.15
N ASP A 398 9.86 27.99 -17.41
CA ASP A 398 9.67 28.57 -18.75
C ASP A 398 10.60 27.92 -19.78
N ALA A 399 11.87 27.70 -19.40
CA ALA A 399 12.86 27.10 -20.30
C ALA A 399 12.54 25.65 -20.70
N ILE A 400 12.08 24.80 -19.76
CA ILE A 400 11.70 23.41 -20.11
C ILE A 400 10.40 23.37 -20.93
N ILE A 401 9.47 24.31 -20.73
CA ILE A 401 8.27 24.44 -21.58
C ILE A 401 8.67 24.77 -23.01
N GLU A 402 9.59 25.71 -23.20
CA GLU A 402 10.12 26.06 -24.50
C GLU A 402 10.88 24.90 -25.15
N LEU A 403 11.60 24.10 -24.36
CA LEU A 403 12.27 22.91 -24.86
C LEU A 403 11.26 21.88 -25.41
N VAL A 404 10.20 21.56 -24.66
CA VAL A 404 9.11 20.68 -25.10
C VAL A 404 8.47 21.21 -26.38
N ARG A 405 8.13 22.49 -26.41
CA ARG A 405 7.42 23.12 -27.53
C ARG A 405 8.28 23.22 -28.79
N ASN A 406 9.49 23.77 -28.68
CA ASN A 406 10.29 24.15 -29.85
C ASN A 406 11.02 22.95 -30.46
N GLU A 407 11.45 21.99 -29.62
CA GLU A 407 12.19 20.81 -30.08
C GLU A 407 11.28 19.59 -30.24
N ASN A 408 9.99 19.73 -29.91
CA ASN A 408 8.98 18.69 -29.96
C ASN A 408 9.49 17.41 -29.26
N VAL A 409 9.89 17.56 -27.99
CA VAL A 409 10.28 16.45 -27.11
C VAL A 409 9.08 16.01 -26.27
N ASP A 410 9.05 14.73 -25.91
CA ASP A 410 7.95 14.14 -25.13
C ASP A 410 8.02 14.49 -23.65
N TYR A 411 9.26 14.68 -23.17
CA TYR A 411 9.58 14.95 -21.77
C TYR A 411 10.76 15.92 -21.70
N ALA A 412 10.70 16.87 -20.77
CA ALA A 412 11.81 17.75 -20.46
C ALA A 412 11.98 17.96 -18.96
N ARG A 413 13.23 18.14 -18.55
CA ARG A 413 13.63 18.44 -17.17
C ARG A 413 14.88 19.31 -17.14
N VAL A 414 15.22 19.81 -15.94
CA VAL A 414 16.52 20.42 -15.68
C VAL A 414 17.42 19.44 -14.92
N ASN A 415 18.70 19.43 -15.30
CA ASN A 415 19.77 18.70 -14.66
C ASN A 415 20.71 19.66 -13.91
N ASN A 416 21.55 19.11 -13.04
CA ASN A 416 22.57 19.86 -12.28
C ASN A 416 21.99 20.95 -11.37
N VAL A 417 20.78 20.74 -10.86
CA VAL A 417 20.11 21.63 -9.90
C VAL A 417 19.84 20.89 -8.60
N PRO A 418 19.75 21.59 -7.45
CA PRO A 418 19.28 21.00 -6.20
C PRO A 418 17.93 20.29 -6.38
N PHE A 419 17.73 19.18 -5.65
CA PHE A 419 16.41 18.56 -5.57
C PHE A 419 15.37 19.56 -5.08
N GLY A 420 14.20 19.58 -5.71
CA GLY A 420 13.12 20.51 -5.38
C GLY A 420 13.20 21.88 -6.07
N MET A 421 14.08 22.06 -7.05
CA MET A 421 14.19 23.31 -7.83
C MET A 421 13.66 23.20 -9.27
N SER A 422 13.51 21.99 -9.81
CA SER A 422 13.00 21.75 -11.18
C SER A 422 11.59 21.17 -11.15
N ALA A 423 10.75 21.68 -12.04
CA ALA A 423 9.55 20.98 -12.49
C ALA A 423 9.92 19.90 -13.53
N GLU A 424 8.93 19.10 -13.92
CA GLU A 424 9.03 18.15 -15.03
C GLU A 424 7.93 18.42 -16.04
N ALA A 425 8.28 18.55 -17.32
CA ALA A 425 7.33 18.85 -18.38
C ALA A 425 7.10 17.64 -19.28
N PHE A 426 5.84 17.38 -19.64
CA PHE A 426 5.43 16.27 -20.50
C PHE A 426 4.56 16.80 -21.63
N SER A 427 4.72 16.25 -22.83
CA SER A 427 3.66 16.35 -23.83
C SER A 427 2.47 15.52 -23.33
N THR A 428 1.25 16.08 -23.36
CA THR A 428 0.06 15.37 -22.86
C THR A 428 -0.20 14.10 -23.70
N LYS A 429 0.19 14.11 -24.98
CA LYS A 429 0.18 12.94 -25.85
C LYS A 429 1.05 11.82 -25.30
N TYR A 430 2.33 12.10 -25.01
CA TYR A 430 3.23 11.10 -24.44
C TYR A 430 2.72 10.60 -23.10
N LEU A 431 2.23 11.51 -22.24
CA LEU A 431 1.72 11.13 -20.93
C LEU A 431 0.53 10.17 -21.03
N TRP A 432 -0.35 10.38 -22.01
CA TRP A 432 -1.46 9.46 -22.30
C TRP A 432 -0.96 8.09 -22.80
N ASP A 433 0.03 8.07 -23.69
CA ASP A 433 0.61 6.82 -24.20
C ASP A 433 1.36 6.06 -23.09
N LEU A 434 2.06 6.77 -22.21
CA LEU A 434 2.68 6.20 -21.02
C LEU A 434 1.61 5.65 -20.06
N TYR A 435 0.54 6.40 -19.81
CA TYR A 435 -0.57 5.97 -18.94
C TYR A 435 -1.15 4.63 -19.39
N LEU A 436 -1.48 4.50 -20.68
CA LEU A 436 -1.94 3.23 -21.24
C LEU A 436 -0.88 2.12 -21.13
N ARG A 437 0.40 2.49 -21.07
CA ARG A 437 1.54 1.59 -20.92
C ARG A 437 1.85 1.14 -19.49
N MET A 438 1.25 1.76 -18.48
CA MET A 438 1.44 1.37 -17.09
C MET A 438 0.61 0.14 -16.74
N GLU A 439 1.17 -0.82 -16.01
CA GLU A 439 0.36 -1.92 -15.41
C GLU A 439 -0.49 -1.42 -14.24
N ASN A 440 0.03 -0.45 -13.51
CA ASN A 440 -0.62 0.13 -12.34
C ASN A 440 -0.39 1.65 -12.31
N PRO A 441 -1.38 2.47 -12.69
CA PRO A 441 -1.24 3.92 -12.60
C PRO A 441 -1.15 4.46 -11.16
N MET A 442 -1.46 3.66 -10.13
CA MET A 442 -1.37 4.10 -8.72
C MET A 442 0.06 4.37 -8.26
N VAL A 443 1.06 3.80 -8.92
CA VAL A 443 2.49 4.05 -8.61
C VAL A 443 3.06 5.25 -9.39
N SER A 444 2.21 6.05 -10.04
CA SER A 444 2.63 7.23 -10.83
C SER A 444 3.20 8.39 -10.01
N GLU A 445 3.26 8.30 -8.67
CA GLU A 445 4.11 9.19 -7.88
C GLU A 445 5.59 9.11 -8.31
N TYR A 446 6.01 7.96 -8.84
CA TYR A 446 7.35 7.73 -9.39
C TYR A 446 7.45 7.97 -10.91
N LEU A 447 6.59 8.81 -11.49
CA LEU A 447 6.49 9.03 -12.95
C LEU A 447 7.85 9.24 -13.64
N THR A 448 8.76 10.02 -13.05
CA THR A 448 10.12 10.25 -13.55
C THR A 448 10.85 8.94 -13.85
N TRP A 449 10.76 7.96 -12.95
CA TRP A 449 11.45 6.68 -13.08
C TRP A 449 10.94 5.90 -14.31
N PHE A 450 9.62 5.88 -14.52
CA PHE A 450 9.03 5.24 -15.70
C PHE A 450 9.48 5.90 -17.00
N VAL A 451 9.57 7.24 -17.03
CA VAL A 451 10.05 7.96 -18.22
C VAL A 451 11.52 7.69 -18.49
N LEU A 452 12.37 7.71 -17.46
CA LEU A 452 13.81 7.49 -17.63
C LEU A 452 14.12 6.10 -18.20
N LEU A 453 13.32 5.09 -17.85
CA LEU A 453 13.44 3.71 -18.36
C LEU A 453 12.79 3.49 -19.73
N ASP A 454 11.99 4.44 -20.21
CA ASP A 454 11.25 4.30 -21.46
C ASP A 454 12.10 4.74 -22.66
N GLU A 455 12.72 3.79 -23.35
CA GLU A 455 13.56 4.03 -24.53
C GLU A 455 12.80 4.70 -25.69
N THR A 456 11.47 4.59 -25.72
CA THR A 456 10.65 5.20 -26.79
C THR A 456 10.37 6.69 -26.56
N CYS A 457 10.59 7.19 -25.35
CA CYS A 457 10.38 8.60 -25.01
C CYS A 457 11.49 9.46 -25.60
N LYS A 458 11.13 10.46 -26.42
CA LYS A 458 12.07 11.49 -26.87
C LYS A 458 12.31 12.49 -25.74
N LYS A 459 13.38 12.30 -24.97
CA LYS A 459 13.72 13.11 -23.80
C LYS A 459 14.56 14.33 -24.17
N GLY A 460 14.28 15.47 -23.57
CA GLY A 460 15.13 16.66 -23.58
C GLY A 460 15.61 17.02 -22.17
N CYS A 461 16.76 17.69 -22.07
CA CYS A 461 17.17 18.31 -20.82
C CYS A 461 17.73 19.72 -21.02
N ILE A 462 17.66 20.49 -19.94
CA ILE A 462 18.44 21.70 -19.73
C ILE A 462 19.51 21.37 -18.71
N ASP A 463 20.77 21.41 -19.10
CA ASP A 463 21.91 21.25 -18.22
C ASP A 463 22.27 22.64 -17.65
N LEU A 464 22.07 22.82 -16.35
CA LEU A 464 22.37 24.09 -15.70
C LEU A 464 23.88 24.21 -15.47
N GLU A 465 24.43 25.37 -15.85
CA GLU A 465 25.84 25.70 -15.70
C GLU A 465 26.02 26.77 -14.61
N TRP A 466 26.71 26.39 -13.53
CA TRP A 466 26.99 27.24 -12.38
C TRP A 466 28.49 27.28 -12.11
N LYS A 467 29.02 28.46 -11.72
CA LYS A 467 30.46 28.64 -11.48
C LYS A 467 31.00 27.97 -10.19
N GLY A 468 30.12 27.48 -9.31
CA GLY A 468 30.50 26.80 -8.07
C GLY A 468 30.55 25.28 -8.18
N LYS A 469 30.43 24.59 -7.03
CA LYS A 469 30.37 23.12 -6.98
C LYS A 469 29.05 22.61 -7.58
N ASP A 470 29.05 21.37 -8.05
CA ASP A 470 27.82 20.66 -8.42
C ASP A 470 26.88 20.59 -7.22
N LEU A 471 25.65 21.09 -7.39
CA LEU A 471 24.64 21.16 -6.34
C LEU A 471 23.53 20.11 -6.52
N SER A 472 23.68 19.17 -7.46
CA SER A 472 22.68 18.12 -7.74
C SER A 472 22.35 17.25 -6.51
N LEU A 473 23.27 17.13 -5.55
CA LEU A 473 23.08 16.42 -4.28
C LEU A 473 22.50 17.28 -3.16
N LYS A 474 22.31 18.59 -3.36
CA LYS A 474 21.63 19.47 -2.39
C LYS A 474 20.12 19.27 -2.44
N ASN A 475 19.46 19.44 -1.30
CA ASN A 475 18.02 19.22 -1.18
C ASN A 475 17.27 20.47 -0.70
N LEU A 476 16.33 20.93 -1.53
CA LEU A 476 15.33 21.97 -1.23
C LEU A 476 13.89 21.43 -1.24
N SER A 477 13.71 20.11 -1.39
CA SER A 477 12.42 19.47 -1.12
C SER A 477 12.23 19.26 0.37
N VAL A 478 11.01 19.42 0.88
CA VAL A 478 10.71 19.28 2.32
C VAL A 478 10.07 17.93 2.60
N ASP A 479 10.81 17.01 3.22
CA ASP A 479 10.30 15.69 3.65
C ASP A 479 10.40 15.47 5.15
N TYR A 480 11.48 15.97 5.75
CA TYR A 480 11.77 15.90 7.18
C TYR A 480 11.82 17.30 7.80
N PRO A 481 11.72 17.42 9.14
CA PRO A 481 11.93 18.69 9.84
C PRO A 481 13.22 19.42 9.43
N GLN A 482 14.32 18.68 9.25
CA GLN A 482 15.62 19.23 8.86
C GLN A 482 15.61 19.84 7.45
N ASP A 483 14.77 19.32 6.55
CA ASP A 483 14.64 19.89 5.21
C ASP A 483 13.91 21.23 5.25
N LEU A 484 12.88 21.35 6.10
CA LEU A 484 12.18 22.60 6.34
C LEU A 484 13.13 23.65 6.95
N GLU A 485 13.93 23.25 7.93
CA GLU A 485 14.99 24.10 8.50
C GLU A 485 15.98 24.55 7.43
N GLY A 486 16.42 23.64 6.55
CA GLY A 486 17.28 23.96 5.41
C GLY A 486 16.67 25.01 4.47
N CYS A 487 15.39 24.85 4.12
CA CYS A 487 14.66 25.83 3.30
C CYS A 487 14.56 27.21 3.98
N GLN A 488 14.30 27.24 5.29
CA GLN A 488 14.25 28.48 6.08
C GLN A 488 15.62 29.16 6.18
N LEU A 489 16.70 28.39 6.29
CA LEU A 489 18.07 28.90 6.28
C LEU A 489 18.43 29.54 4.94
N VAL A 490 18.05 28.92 3.82
CA VAL A 490 18.25 29.48 2.47
C VAL A 490 17.50 30.81 2.32
N LEU A 491 16.25 30.86 2.76
CA LEU A 491 15.43 32.08 2.74
C LEU A 491 16.08 33.22 3.55
N LYS A 492 16.57 32.89 4.75
CA LYS A 492 17.28 33.83 5.63
C LYS A 492 18.61 34.31 5.02
N CYS A 493 19.37 33.42 4.38
CA CYS A 493 20.63 33.77 3.71
C CYS A 493 20.45 34.65 2.48
N ALA A 494 19.31 34.53 1.78
CA ALA A 494 18.94 35.44 0.72
C ALA A 494 18.47 36.81 1.27
N GLY A 495 18.27 36.94 2.58
CA GLY A 495 17.75 38.15 3.21
C GLY A 495 16.30 38.45 2.80
N LYS A 496 15.51 37.42 2.49
CA LYS A 496 14.12 37.53 2.06
C LYS A 496 13.19 36.92 3.10
N SER A 497 11.92 37.31 3.08
CA SER A 497 10.86 36.70 3.91
C SER A 497 9.88 35.85 3.11
N LYS A 498 9.92 35.93 1.77
CA LYS A 498 9.10 35.14 0.83
C LYS A 498 9.98 34.45 -0.18
N VAL A 499 9.63 33.20 -0.51
CA VAL A 499 10.40 32.40 -1.48
C VAL A 499 10.36 33.03 -2.87
N SER A 500 9.22 33.63 -3.23
CA SER A 500 9.06 34.34 -4.50
C SER A 500 10.11 35.43 -4.72
N ASP A 501 10.69 36.00 -3.67
CA ASP A 501 11.64 37.13 -3.78
C ASP A 501 13.10 36.67 -3.85
N VAL A 502 13.33 35.36 -3.82
CA VAL A 502 14.66 34.74 -3.95
C VAL A 502 14.91 34.44 -5.42
N SER A 503 15.93 35.07 -6.01
CA SER A 503 16.37 34.76 -7.36
C SER A 503 17.07 33.40 -7.44
N LEU A 504 17.11 32.81 -8.64
CA LEU A 504 17.82 31.55 -8.90
C LEU A 504 19.28 31.58 -8.42
N GLY A 505 20.01 32.66 -8.72
CA GLY A 505 21.40 32.84 -8.28
C GLY A 505 21.56 32.95 -6.76
N GLU A 506 20.64 33.63 -6.07
CA GLU A 506 20.63 33.69 -4.61
C GLU A 506 20.36 32.32 -3.99
N ALA A 507 19.41 31.56 -4.53
CA ALA A 507 19.12 30.20 -4.08
C ALA A 507 20.34 29.29 -4.24
N PHE A 508 21.00 29.32 -5.40
CA PHE A 508 22.23 28.55 -5.67
C PHE A 508 23.36 28.91 -4.70
N ARG A 509 23.62 30.20 -4.53
CA ARG A 509 24.65 30.69 -3.61
C ARG A 509 24.39 30.21 -2.18
N CYS A 510 23.17 30.40 -1.68
CA CYS A 510 22.81 29.99 -0.32
C CYS A 510 22.81 28.47 -0.13
N CYS A 511 22.38 27.69 -1.12
CA CYS A 511 22.45 26.22 -1.07
C CYS A 511 23.89 25.73 -0.99
N ASN A 512 24.78 26.31 -1.80
CA ASN A 512 26.21 25.97 -1.80
C ASN A 512 26.88 26.30 -0.46
N GLU A 513 26.48 27.40 0.20
CA GLU A 513 27.04 27.83 1.48
C GLU A 513 26.50 27.04 2.69
N LEU A 514 25.23 26.60 2.66
CA LEU A 514 24.52 26.17 3.87
C LEU A 514 24.12 24.71 3.91
N LEU A 515 23.81 24.11 2.76
CA LEU A 515 23.21 22.77 2.73
C LEU A 515 24.29 21.69 2.59
N THR A 516 24.08 20.54 3.24
CA THR A 516 24.93 19.36 3.07
C THR A 516 24.44 18.49 1.92
N ASP A 517 25.34 17.71 1.33
CA ASP A 517 24.99 16.77 0.26
C ASP A 517 24.24 15.57 0.85
N LYS A 518 23.22 15.09 0.13
CA LYS A 518 22.44 13.89 0.48
C LYS A 518 22.95 12.63 -0.25
N GLU A 519 24.25 12.41 -0.28
CA GLU A 519 24.87 11.30 -1.02
C GLU A 519 24.44 9.91 -0.48
N ASP A 520 24.40 9.77 0.85
CA ASP A 520 24.04 8.52 1.54
C ASP A 520 22.53 8.36 1.80
N ALA A 521 21.71 9.28 1.30
CA ALA A 521 20.26 9.21 1.50
C ALA A 521 19.63 8.23 0.51
N TYR A 522 18.61 7.50 0.99
CA TYR A 522 17.84 6.57 0.17
C TYR A 522 16.51 7.16 -0.27
N MET A 523 16.14 6.88 -1.51
CA MET A 523 14.80 7.11 -2.04
C MET A 523 14.05 5.79 -2.27
N LYS A 524 12.73 5.82 -2.11
CA LYS A 524 11.85 4.69 -2.44
C LYS A 524 11.55 4.68 -3.94
N LEU A 525 11.39 3.49 -4.49
CA LEU A 525 11.01 3.21 -5.87
C LEU A 525 9.74 2.35 -5.92
N PRO A 526 9.11 2.20 -7.10
CA PRO A 526 7.95 1.32 -7.25
C PRO A 526 8.19 -0.09 -6.71
N GLY A 527 7.18 -0.66 -6.05
CA GLY A 527 7.28 -2.00 -5.45
C GLY A 527 8.02 -2.05 -4.11
N GLY A 528 8.37 -0.91 -3.51
CA GLY A 528 8.99 -0.83 -2.18
C GLY A 528 10.51 -1.03 -2.18
N THR A 529 11.14 -1.07 -3.36
CA THR A 529 12.60 -1.06 -3.49
C THR A 529 13.18 0.31 -3.11
N THR A 530 14.47 0.35 -2.77
CA THR A 530 15.17 1.59 -2.41
C THR A 530 16.45 1.75 -3.23
N MET A 531 16.82 2.98 -3.53
CA MET A 531 18.03 3.35 -4.27
C MET A 531 18.71 4.54 -3.59
N LEU A 532 20.05 4.63 -3.66
CA LEU A 532 20.77 5.81 -3.20
C LEU A 532 20.45 7.01 -4.09
N ILE A 533 20.30 8.19 -3.49
CA ILE A 533 20.07 9.43 -4.24
C ILE A 533 21.20 9.67 -5.25
N SER A 534 22.45 9.39 -4.88
CA SER A 534 23.61 9.48 -5.78
C SER A 534 23.49 8.58 -7.01
N GLU A 535 23.09 7.31 -6.81
CA GLU A 535 22.82 6.38 -7.92
C GLU A 535 21.69 6.88 -8.82
N TYR A 536 20.63 7.45 -8.24
CA TYR A 536 19.50 7.99 -8.99
C TYR A 536 19.91 9.20 -9.85
N ILE A 537 20.73 10.12 -9.32
CA ILE A 537 21.30 11.22 -10.11
C ILE A 537 22.19 10.69 -11.24
N GLU A 538 22.98 9.65 -10.99
CA GLU A 538 23.83 9.04 -12.03
C GLU A 538 22.99 8.46 -13.18
N HIS A 539 21.78 7.94 -12.92
CA HIS A 539 20.85 7.57 -13.98
C HIS A 539 20.49 8.78 -14.85
N TRP A 540 20.26 9.95 -14.26
CA TRP A 540 19.97 11.17 -15.01
C TRP A 540 21.13 11.58 -15.90
N LYS A 541 22.36 11.51 -15.40
CA LYS A 541 23.56 11.86 -16.18
C LYS A 541 23.79 10.92 -17.36
N LYS A 542 23.52 9.62 -17.15
CA LYS A 542 23.66 8.55 -18.16
C LYS A 542 22.46 8.46 -19.11
N THR A 543 21.36 9.15 -18.83
CA THR A 543 20.18 9.15 -19.69
C THR A 543 20.54 9.69 -21.07
N ASP A 544 20.12 8.96 -22.10
CA ASP A 544 20.23 9.41 -23.47
C ASP A 544 19.14 10.46 -23.76
N TYR A 545 19.53 11.73 -23.73
CA TYR A 545 18.65 12.84 -24.09
C TYR A 545 18.83 13.14 -25.58
N ALA A 546 17.73 13.07 -26.32
CA ALA A 546 17.69 13.41 -27.73
C ALA A 546 18.09 14.88 -27.97
N ILE A 547 17.78 15.76 -27.00
CA ILE A 547 18.13 17.18 -27.05
C ILE A 547 18.71 17.62 -25.70
N ARG A 548 19.86 18.29 -25.74
CA ARG A 548 20.47 18.93 -24.58
C ARG A 548 20.71 20.41 -24.86
N LYS A 549 20.32 21.28 -23.93
CA LYS A 549 20.61 22.72 -23.95
C LYS A 549 21.30 23.14 -22.67
N SER A 550 22.18 24.13 -22.73
CA SER A 550 22.80 24.73 -21.54
C SER A 550 22.02 25.96 -21.06
N TYR A 551 21.99 26.19 -19.74
CA TYR A 551 21.48 27.42 -19.14
C TYR A 551 22.46 27.91 -18.06
N THR A 552 23.06 29.08 -18.26
CA THR A 552 24.04 29.64 -17.33
C THR A 552 23.35 30.52 -16.29
N VAL A 553 23.67 30.30 -15.00
CA VAL A 553 23.18 31.10 -13.86
C VAL A 553 24.25 32.05 -13.34
#